data_AF-A0A5E4QVG5-F1
#
_entry.id   AF-A0A5E4QVG5-F1
#
_cell.length_a   1.000
_cell.length_b   1.000
_cell.length_c   1.000
_cell.angle_alpha   90.00
_cell.angle_beta   90.00
_cell.angle_gamma   90.00
#
_symmetry.space_group_name_H-M   'P 1'
#
loop_
_entity.id
_entity.type
_entity.pdbx_description
1 polymer ?
#
loop_
_entity_poly.entity_id
_entity_poly.type
_entity_poly.pdbx_seq_one_letter_code
_entity_poly.pdbx_strand_id
1 'polypeptide(L)'
;MECENADLLLHNKTNQKQVSRRKNKKQKDLEDMITVFKTIDPEQIPMFVPYDLHKLPPVCFDHVDVTKLLKDLLVRQSDVNAIKSDYY
;
A
#
# COMPACT_ATOMS: atom_id res chain seq x y z
N MET A 1 -2.61 -0.28 -8.62
CA MET A 1 -3.39 -1.48 -8.93
C MET A 1 -3.85 -2.23 -7.67
N GLU A 2 -2.99 -2.40 -6.64
CA GLU A 2 -3.42 -3.05 -5.38
C GLU A 2 -4.33 -2.17 -4.50
N CYS A 3 -4.12 -0.85 -4.45
CA CYS A 3 -4.96 0.07 -3.66
C CYS A 3 -6.40 0.19 -4.18
N GLU A 4 -6.59 0.17 -5.50
CA GLU A 4 -7.90 0.29 -6.15
C GLU A 4 -8.80 -0.93 -5.86
N ASN A 5 -8.19 -2.12 -5.72
CA ASN A 5 -8.88 -3.34 -5.34
C ASN A 5 -9.35 -3.34 -3.87
N ALA A 6 -8.65 -2.62 -2.98
CA ALA A 6 -9.02 -2.53 -1.57
C ALA A 6 -10.28 -1.66 -1.38
N ASP A 7 -10.40 -0.55 -2.12
CA ASP A 7 -11.59 0.31 -2.10
C ASP A 7 -12.85 -0.42 -2.58
N LEU A 8 -12.71 -1.26 -3.62
CA LEU A 8 -13.79 -2.11 -4.11
C LEU A 8 -14.29 -3.09 -3.05
N LEU A 9 -13.42 -3.65 -2.20
CA LEU A 9 -13.82 -4.58 -1.14
C LEU A 9 -14.61 -3.90 -0.01
N LEU A 10 -14.29 -2.64 0.30
CA LEU A 10 -14.99 -1.85 1.31
C LEU A 10 -16.36 -1.34 0.82
N HIS A 11 -16.43 -0.84 -0.42
CA HIS A 11 -17.65 -0.19 -0.95
C HIS A 11 -18.69 -1.16 -1.53
N ASN A 12 -18.32 -2.40 -1.86
CA ASN A 12 -19.28 -3.39 -2.29
C ASN A 12 -20.21 -3.78 -1.14
N LYS A 13 -21.54 -3.65 -1.35
CA LYS A 13 -22.59 -4.14 -0.44
C LYS A 13 -22.54 -5.67 -0.37
N THR A 14 -21.67 -6.19 0.48
CA THR A 14 -21.72 -7.59 0.89
C THR A 14 -22.92 -7.74 1.82
N ASN A 15 -24.00 -8.38 1.33
CA ASN A 15 -25.11 -8.83 2.18
C ASN A 15 -24.54 -9.43 3.46
N GLN A 16 -25.01 -8.99 4.63
CA GLN A 16 -24.53 -9.46 5.94
C GLN A 16 -24.60 -10.99 5.98
N LYS A 17 -23.50 -11.66 5.66
CA LYS A 17 -23.41 -13.11 5.70
C LYS A 17 -23.32 -13.50 7.17
N GLN A 18 -24.21 -14.40 7.61
CA GLN A 18 -24.07 -15.03 8.92
C GLN A 18 -22.65 -15.54 9.11
N VAL A 19 -21.99 -15.07 10.16
CA VAL A 19 -20.62 -15.49 10.51
C VAL A 19 -20.69 -16.98 10.87
N SER A 20 -20.25 -17.83 9.94
CA SER A 20 -20.13 -19.27 10.19
C SER A 20 -19.08 -19.50 11.28
N ARG A 21 -19.46 -20.19 12.36
CA ARG A 21 -18.59 -20.53 13.50
C ARG A 21 -17.43 -21.47 13.14
N ARG A 22 -17.33 -21.93 11.89
CA ARG A 22 -16.29 -22.85 11.39
C ARG A 22 -15.14 -22.16 10.64
N LYS A 23 -15.02 -20.83 10.69
CA LYS A 23 -13.95 -20.10 9.99
C LYS A 23 -12.65 -20.06 10.81
N ASN A 24 -11.53 -20.07 10.11
CA ASN A 24 -10.20 -19.87 10.71
C ASN A 24 -10.10 -18.47 11.33
N LYS A 25 -9.36 -18.36 12.45
CA LYS A 25 -9.20 -17.11 13.22
C LYS A 25 -8.86 -15.89 12.35
N LYS A 26 -7.88 -16.02 11.45
CA LYS A 26 -7.46 -14.95 10.52
C LYS A 26 -8.60 -14.42 9.64
N GLN A 27 -9.47 -15.31 9.17
CA GLN A 27 -10.59 -14.92 8.31
C GLN A 27 -11.67 -14.19 9.11
N LYS A 28 -11.90 -14.61 10.36
CA LYS A 28 -12.80 -13.91 11.27
C LYS A 28 -12.27 -12.51 11.60
N ASP A 29 -10.98 -12.40 11.93
CA ASP A 29 -10.35 -11.12 12.24
C ASP A 29 -10.47 -10.15 11.06
N LEU A 30 -10.30 -10.63 9.82
CA LEU A 30 -10.51 -9.83 8.60
C LEU A 30 -11.97 -9.39 8.42
N GLU A 31 -12.94 -10.28 8.65
CA GLU A 31 -14.36 -9.95 8.56
C GLU A 31 -14.79 -8.93 9.62
N ASP A 32 -14.27 -9.06 10.84
CA ASP A 32 -14.51 -8.12 11.93
C ASP A 32 -13.91 -6.74 11.61
N MET A 33 -12.67 -6.67 11.12
CA MET A 33 -12.06 -5.41 10.67
C MET A 33 -12.87 -4.75 9.55
N ILE A 34 -13.26 -5.51 8.52
CA ILE A 34 -14.09 -4.98 7.41
C ILE A 34 -15.43 -4.45 7.94
N THR A 35 -16.05 -5.16 8.90
CA THR A 35 -17.32 -4.72 9.49
C THR A 35 -17.15 -3.40 10.22
N VAL A 36 -16.10 -3.27 11.03
CA VAL A 36 -15.74 -2.01 11.71
C VAL A 36 -15.61 -0.87 10.71
N PHE A 37 -14.83 -1.06 9.63
CA PHE A 37 -14.66 -0.04 8.59
C PHE A 37 -15.95 0.29 7.81
N LYS A 38 -16.88 -0.66 7.66
CA LYS A 38 -18.18 -0.39 7.00
C LYS A 38 -19.20 0.33 7.91
N THR A 39 -19.05 0.21 9.23
CA THR A 39 -19.97 0.81 10.20
C THR A 39 -19.53 2.18 10.70
N ILE A 40 -18.25 2.48 10.62
CA ILE A 40 -17.70 3.78 11.00
C ILE A 40 -18.01 4.79 9.89
N ASP A 41 -18.36 6.00 10.30
CA ASP A 41 -18.50 7.15 9.42
C ASP A 41 -17.16 7.39 8.67
N PRO A 42 -17.15 7.46 7.33
CA PRO A 42 -15.92 7.69 6.56
C PRO A 42 -15.11 8.91 7.03
N GLU A 43 -15.75 9.95 7.57
CA GLU A 43 -15.07 11.13 8.11
C GLU A 43 -14.33 10.87 9.43
N GLN A 44 -14.65 9.77 10.12
CA GLN A 44 -14.03 9.35 11.39
C GLN A 44 -12.93 8.31 11.21
N ILE A 45 -12.72 7.81 9.98
CA ILE A 45 -11.63 6.85 9.70
C ILE A 45 -10.30 7.61 9.77
N PRO A 46 -9.35 7.18 10.63
CA PRO A 46 -8.06 7.85 10.75
C PRO A 46 -7.30 7.77 9.42
N MET A 47 -6.97 8.94 8.89
CA MET A 47 -6.23 9.08 7.66
C MET A 47 -4.73 9.13 7.94
N PHE A 48 -4.02 8.07 7.56
CA PHE A 48 -2.55 8.00 7.72
C PHE A 48 -1.78 8.52 6.50
N VAL A 49 -2.48 8.83 5.40
CA VAL A 49 -1.91 9.39 4.16
C VAL A 49 -2.74 10.62 3.77
N PRO A 50 -2.16 11.82 3.59
CA PRO A 50 -2.93 13.02 3.26
C PRO A 50 -3.78 12.86 2.00
N TYR A 51 -5.05 13.30 2.02
CA TYR A 51 -5.94 13.33 0.83
C TYR A 51 -5.29 14.02 -0.37
N ASP A 52 -4.57 15.10 -0.08
CA ASP A 52 -3.98 15.98 -1.08
C ASP A 52 -2.47 15.86 -1.03
N LEU A 53 -1.92 14.89 -1.78
CA LEU A 53 -0.46 14.73 -1.91
C LEU A 53 0.23 16.02 -2.39
N HIS A 54 -0.47 16.88 -3.13
CA HIS A 54 0.04 18.17 -3.60
C HIS A 54 0.12 19.25 -2.51
N LYS A 55 -0.54 19.06 -1.36
CA LYS A 55 -0.41 19.92 -0.17
C LYS A 55 0.75 19.51 0.73
N LEU A 56 1.42 18.39 0.42
CA LEU A 56 2.65 18.04 1.10
C LEU A 56 3.71 19.11 0.81
N PRO A 57 4.56 19.43 1.80
CA PRO A 57 5.72 20.27 1.54
C PRO A 57 6.53 19.64 0.39
N PRO A 58 7.10 20.46 -0.50
CA PRO A 58 7.93 19.95 -1.59
C PRO A 58 9.06 19.13 -0.98
N VAL A 59 9.22 17.90 -1.47
CA VAL A 59 10.36 17.06 -1.10
C VAL A 59 11.58 17.65 -1.80
N CYS A 60 12.27 18.59 -1.13
CA CYS A 60 13.55 19.11 -1.58
C CYS A 60 14.60 18.00 -1.56
N PHE A 61 15.64 18.12 -2.42
CA PHE A 61 16.77 17.19 -2.45
C PHE A 61 17.50 17.08 -1.10
N ASP A 62 17.34 18.07 -0.22
CA ASP A 62 17.88 18.06 1.15
C ASP A 62 17.26 16.96 2.04
N HIS A 63 16.07 16.47 1.68
CA HIS A 63 15.38 15.38 2.38
C HIS A 63 15.69 14.00 1.78
N VAL A 64 16.50 13.95 0.73
CA VAL A 64 16.89 12.73 0.03
C VAL A 64 18.36 12.46 0.35
N ASP A 65 18.67 11.25 0.79
CA ASP A 65 20.07 10.82 0.86
C ASP A 65 20.61 10.59 -0.56
N VAL A 66 21.08 11.67 -1.17
CA VAL A 66 21.64 11.68 -2.53
C VAL A 66 22.85 10.75 -2.62
N THR A 67 23.61 10.59 -1.54
CA THR A 67 24.77 9.69 -1.51
C THR A 67 24.32 8.24 -1.65
N LYS A 68 23.29 7.83 -0.92
CA LYS A 68 22.70 6.51 -1.05
C LYS A 68 22.13 6.29 -2.44
N LEU A 69 21.40 7.27 -2.99
CA LEU A 69 20.82 7.19 -4.32
C LEU A 69 21.89 6.97 -5.41
N LEU A 70 23.00 7.71 -5.34
CA LEU A 70 24.11 7.57 -6.29
C LEU A 70 24.82 6.22 -6.18
N LYS A 71 25.02 5.70 -4.95
CA LYS A 71 25.58 4.37 -4.72
C LYS A 71 24.68 3.28 -5.31
N ASP A 72 23.38 3.37 -5.05
CA ASP A 72 22.41 2.41 -5.57
C ASP A 72 22.40 2.45 -7.11
N LEU A 73 22.47 3.64 -7.71
CA LEU A 73 22.55 3.79 -9.17
C LEU A 73 23.81 3.13 -9.76
N LEU A 74 24.97 3.30 -9.11
CA LEU A 74 26.22 2.68 -9.54
C LEU A 74 26.15 1.15 -9.50
N VAL A 75 25.57 0.58 -8.43
CA VAL A 75 25.36 -0.87 -8.31
C VAL A 75 24.43 -1.36 -9.42
N ARG A 76 23.32 -0.66 -9.67
CA ARG A 76 22.41 -1.05 -10.76
C ARG A 76 23.06 -0.95 -12.13
N GLN A 77 23.92 0.04 -12.34
CA GLN A 77 24.67 0.19 -13.58
C GLN A 77 25.67 -0.97 -13.77
N SER A 78 26.35 -1.41 -12.70
CA SER A 78 27.23 -2.58 -12.77
C SER A 78 26.45 -3.85 -13.08
N ASP A 79 25.28 -4.05 -12.48
CA ASP A 79 24.45 -5.24 -12.73
C ASP A 79 24.01 -5.30 -14.21
N VAL A 80 23.53 -4.16 -14.74
CA VAL A 80 23.14 -4.06 -16.15
C VAL A 80 24.32 -4.31 -17.09
N ASN A 81 25.51 -3.81 -16.75
CA ASN A 81 26.70 -4.01 -17.56
C ASN A 81 27.18 -5.48 -17.52
N ALA A 82 27.10 -6.14 -16.37
CA ALA A 82 27.41 -7.56 -16.24
C ALA A 82 26.47 -8.41 -17.11
N ILE A 83 25.16 -8.16 -17.01
CA ILE A 83 24.16 -8.83 -17.84
C ILE A 83 24.47 -8.62 -19.33
N LYS A 84 24.75 -7.38 -19.76
CA LYS A 84 25.10 -7.09 -21.15
C LYS A 84 26.37 -7.81 -21.61
N SER A 85 27.35 -7.97 -20.72
CA SER A 85 28.58 -8.71 -21.00
C SER A 85 28.34 -10.21 -21.14
N ASP A 86 27.35 -10.77 -20.45
CA ASP A 86 27.03 -12.20 -20.52
C ASP A 86 26.21 -12.58 -21.76
N TYR A 87 25.61 -11.58 -22.45
CA TYR A 87 24.84 -11.77 -23.68
C TYR A 87 25.68 -11.76 -24.98
N TYR A 88 26.96 -11.39 -24.90
CA TYR A 88 27.93 -11.37 -26.02
C TYR A 88 29.12 -12.29 -25.74
#